data_AF-A0AAD5IJG9-F1
#
_entry.id   AF-A0AAD5IJG9-F1
#
_cell.length_a   1.000
_cell.length_b   1.000
_cell.length_c   1.000
_cell.angle_alpha   90.00
_cell.angle_beta   90.00
_cell.angle_gamma   90.00
#
_symmetry.space_group_name_H-M   'P 1'
#
loop_
_entity.id
_entity.type
_entity.pdbx_description
1 polymer ?
#
loop_
_entity_poly.entity_id
_entity_poly.type
_entity_poly.pdbx_seq_one_letter_code
_entity_poly.pdbx_strand_id
1 'polypeptide(L)'
;MASKTEASLLSKLESSNSTPIYSLFSDYRRPFSDVNEKNQTLIPKLASKFLSFLKKSLAIIPDRLSDSSNKDHTQHQQLTNELFNVFRLCLDCLDLISSQLSYKPYLILVHRVSFVYCLESYRKYEDAESEEFGVLKRFRDLDFNGKSSNSEFARVFLDAVAATVKCAALWKTNVVVLDANEYDKLHGMLMTYLHECSLFFAGELVCFNGDLLCAFTKVTLTEYAKSSMKDQMYKFSCEICSSLFSLEENKPIIIKIIFCVLGFSASQCEAEATLNANVVKRFVEENQRLAEECSQWKREYESVYEALLELENKADERNKKAQVRIHDLEAKLSEVSYVLYFYKQQYQTLGRLFEENFRLTEEYRRLLNVCLLYDQDCQALMKIGNEADEKAKEAKTRVHDLEVQLDQVLDELNFYKLQYHYSKLSGRGGGERNGALVEFCKQQRVVYCGRWVLFKLHLDQSHWTIHGVPVRKPIGRWMLDVRLEWCLGGWESEEGVGEGGL
;
A
#
# COMPACT_ATOMS: atom_id res chain seq x y z
N MET A 1 -28.12 10.89 48.42
CA MET A 1 -28.75 11.96 49.24
C MET A 1 -29.16 13.17 48.39
N ALA A 2 -28.29 13.79 47.59
CA ALA A 2 -28.62 15.00 46.80
C ALA A 2 -29.80 14.84 45.81
N SER A 3 -29.88 13.72 45.08
CA SER A 3 -30.96 13.46 44.10
C SER A 3 -32.38 13.43 44.71
N LYS A 4 -32.54 13.04 45.98
CA LYS A 4 -33.85 13.01 46.66
C LYS A 4 -34.33 14.43 47.02
N THR A 5 -33.40 15.34 47.26
CA THR A 5 -33.70 16.76 47.52
C THR A 5 -34.06 17.50 46.22
N GLU A 6 -33.35 17.24 45.12
CA GLU A 6 -33.64 17.83 43.80
C GLU A 6 -35.02 17.47 43.27
N ALA A 7 -35.38 16.18 43.32
CA ALA A 7 -36.69 15.71 42.88
C ALA A 7 -37.82 16.33 43.71
N SER A 8 -37.62 16.50 45.02
CA SER A 8 -38.60 17.15 45.89
C SER A 8 -38.75 18.65 45.63
N LEU A 9 -37.70 19.33 45.18
CA LEU A 9 -37.75 20.76 44.81
C LEU A 9 -38.45 20.95 43.47
N LEU A 10 -38.14 20.11 42.47
CA LEU A 10 -38.81 20.14 41.17
C LEU A 10 -40.30 19.81 41.31
N SER A 11 -40.68 18.80 42.10
CA SER A 11 -42.09 18.47 42.32
C SER A 11 -42.86 19.60 43.01
N LYS A 12 -42.21 20.30 43.95
CA LYS A 12 -42.77 21.51 44.58
C LYS A 12 -42.90 22.65 43.56
N LEU A 13 -41.90 22.84 42.69
CA LEU A 13 -41.93 23.85 41.64
C LEU A 13 -43.06 23.61 40.64
N GLU A 14 -43.36 22.35 40.30
CA GLU A 14 -44.45 21.99 39.39
C GLU A 14 -45.82 22.17 40.06
N SER A 15 -46.01 21.68 41.29
CA SER A 15 -47.36 21.43 41.84
C SER A 15 -47.75 22.23 43.10
N SER A 16 -46.82 22.91 43.78
CA SER A 16 -47.09 23.52 45.09
C SER A 16 -47.71 24.91 45.00
N ASN A 17 -48.98 25.07 45.39
CA ASN A 17 -49.62 26.39 45.50
C ASN A 17 -49.26 27.15 46.80
N SER A 18 -48.43 26.57 47.67
CA SER A 18 -48.01 27.17 48.95
C SER A 18 -46.62 27.80 48.88
N THR A 19 -46.47 28.99 49.47
CA THR A 19 -45.21 29.67 49.79
C THR A 19 -44.64 29.18 51.14
N PRO A 20 -43.33 29.32 51.44
CA PRO A 20 -42.28 29.93 50.62
C PRO A 20 -41.43 28.92 49.81
N ILE A 21 -41.54 28.96 48.48
CA ILE A 21 -40.74 28.20 47.51
C ILE A 21 -39.35 28.83 47.33
N TYR A 22 -39.27 30.16 47.28
CA TYR A 22 -38.00 30.86 47.04
C TYR A 22 -36.93 30.52 48.10
N SER A 23 -37.32 30.45 49.37
CA SER A 23 -36.41 30.12 50.48
C SER A 23 -35.72 28.76 50.28
N LEU A 24 -36.47 27.75 49.82
CA LEU A 24 -35.98 26.40 49.56
C LEU A 24 -34.95 26.38 48.43
N PHE A 25 -35.20 27.15 47.36
CA PHE A 25 -34.27 27.29 46.24
C PHE A 25 -33.02 28.09 46.61
N SER A 26 -33.18 29.16 47.40
CA SER A 26 -32.07 29.96 47.91
C SER A 26 -31.14 29.13 48.81
N ASP A 27 -31.70 28.31 49.70
CA ASP A 27 -30.93 27.38 50.53
C ASP A 27 -30.21 26.32 49.70
N TYR A 28 -30.85 25.82 48.64
CA TYR A 28 -30.23 24.88 47.71
C TYR A 28 -29.05 25.52 46.93
N ARG A 29 -29.08 26.85 46.73
CA ARG A 29 -28.03 27.62 46.03
C ARG A 29 -26.77 27.87 46.87
N ARG A 30 -26.77 27.69 48.19
CA ARG A 30 -25.60 28.02 49.06
C ARG A 30 -24.22 27.61 48.48
N PRO A 31 -24.04 26.45 47.82
CA PRO A 31 -22.77 26.08 47.19
C PRO A 31 -22.24 27.04 46.10
N PHE A 32 -23.08 27.89 45.51
CA PHE A 32 -22.69 28.92 44.55
C PHE A 32 -22.19 30.21 45.23
N SER A 33 -22.52 30.44 46.50
CA SER A 33 -22.09 31.64 47.24
C SER A 33 -20.58 31.65 47.55
N ASP A 34 -19.93 30.49 47.51
CA ASP A 34 -18.49 30.33 47.75
C ASP A 34 -17.63 30.57 46.50
N VAL A 35 -18.26 30.84 45.35
CA VAL A 35 -17.57 31.10 44.09
C VAL A 35 -17.09 32.54 44.05
N ASN A 36 -15.76 32.72 44.03
CA ASN A 36 -15.10 34.00 43.80
C ASN A 36 -13.96 33.82 42.77
N GLU A 37 -13.30 34.92 42.38
CA GLU A 37 -12.20 34.91 41.40
C GLU A 37 -11.07 33.93 41.74
N LYS A 38 -10.88 33.58 43.02
CA LYS A 38 -9.82 32.67 43.49
C LYS A 38 -10.22 31.18 43.46
N ASN A 39 -11.52 30.88 43.34
CA ASN A 39 -12.08 29.53 43.45
C ASN A 39 -12.75 29.03 42.15
N GLN A 40 -12.27 29.47 40.98
CA GLN A 40 -12.83 29.07 39.68
C GLN A 40 -12.83 27.55 39.43
N THR A 41 -12.00 26.79 40.14
CA THR A 41 -11.94 25.31 40.08
C THR A 41 -13.20 24.62 40.63
N LEU A 42 -14.10 25.35 41.32
CA LEU A 42 -15.39 24.84 41.78
C LEU A 42 -16.46 24.86 40.68
N ILE A 43 -16.31 25.69 39.64
CA ILE A 43 -17.30 25.88 38.58
C ILE A 43 -17.63 24.57 37.85
N PRO A 44 -16.66 23.72 37.44
CA PRO A 44 -16.97 22.42 36.81
C PRO A 44 -17.73 21.44 37.73
N LYS A 45 -17.41 21.47 39.04
CA LYS A 45 -18.08 20.62 40.05
C LYS A 45 -19.52 21.06 40.29
N LEU A 46 -19.78 22.37 40.30
CA LEU A 46 -21.12 22.92 40.39
C LEU A 46 -21.91 22.66 39.11
N ALA A 47 -21.30 22.86 37.94
CA ALA A 47 -21.94 22.60 36.65
C ALA A 47 -22.41 21.15 36.53
N SER A 48 -21.54 20.17 36.80
CA SER A 48 -21.88 18.75 36.75
C SER A 48 -22.99 18.36 37.73
N LYS A 49 -23.06 19.01 38.89
CA LYS A 49 -24.07 18.73 39.92
C LYS A 49 -25.42 19.39 39.62
N PHE A 50 -25.44 20.65 39.20
CA PHE A 50 -26.67 21.45 39.16
C PHE A 50 -27.25 21.69 37.76
N LEU A 51 -26.51 21.43 36.67
CA LEU A 51 -26.95 21.78 35.32
C LEU A 51 -28.27 21.10 34.92
N SER A 52 -28.45 19.82 35.27
CA SER A 52 -29.71 19.10 34.96
C SER A 52 -30.90 19.69 35.72
N PHE A 53 -30.70 20.05 36.98
CA PHE A 53 -31.70 20.68 37.83
C PHE A 53 -32.10 22.07 37.30
N LEU A 54 -31.11 22.90 36.93
CA LEU A 54 -31.34 24.24 36.38
C LEU A 54 -32.11 24.17 35.06
N LYS A 55 -31.71 23.29 34.14
CA LYS A 55 -32.42 23.12 32.85
C LYS A 55 -33.88 22.72 33.05
N LYS A 56 -34.16 21.78 33.96
CA LYS A 56 -35.54 21.36 34.26
C LYS A 56 -36.34 22.49 34.91
N SER A 57 -35.75 23.19 35.87
CA SER A 57 -36.41 24.33 36.53
C SER A 57 -36.78 25.43 35.52
N LEU A 58 -35.84 25.79 34.63
CA LEU A 58 -36.05 26.81 33.60
C LEU A 58 -37.07 26.40 32.52
N ALA A 59 -37.35 25.10 32.36
CA ALA A 59 -38.42 24.62 31.48
C ALA A 59 -39.80 24.68 32.17
N ILE A 60 -39.87 24.39 33.47
CA ILE A 60 -41.14 24.32 34.22
C ILE A 60 -41.70 25.71 34.53
N ILE A 61 -40.83 26.67 34.87
CA ILE A 61 -41.28 27.97 35.38
C ILE A 61 -42.10 28.79 34.37
N PRO A 62 -41.70 28.92 33.09
CA PRO A 62 -42.49 29.66 32.09
C PRO A 62 -43.91 29.12 31.93
N ASP A 63 -44.06 27.79 31.86
CA ASP A 63 -45.37 27.13 31.72
C ASP A 63 -46.24 27.40 32.95
N ARG A 64 -45.64 27.29 34.13
CA ARG A 64 -46.33 27.55 35.39
C ARG A 64 -46.77 29.01 35.54
N LEU A 65 -45.94 29.95 35.08
CA LEU A 65 -46.31 31.36 35.02
C LEU A 65 -47.41 31.57 33.97
N SER A 66 -47.44 30.85 32.87
CA SER A 66 -48.47 31.01 31.84
C SER A 66 -49.85 30.53 32.32
N ASP A 67 -49.92 29.40 33.02
CA ASP A 67 -51.17 28.83 33.57
C ASP A 67 -51.80 29.69 34.68
N SER A 68 -50.99 30.55 35.31
CA SER A 68 -51.35 31.30 36.50
C SER A 68 -51.99 32.66 36.20
N SER A 69 -52.08 33.07 34.92
CA SER A 69 -52.47 34.44 34.53
C SER A 69 -53.96 34.80 34.74
N ASN A 70 -54.79 33.90 35.28
CA ASN A 70 -56.26 34.01 35.27
C ASN A 70 -56.96 34.03 36.64
N LYS A 71 -56.28 34.26 37.77
CA LYS A 71 -56.93 34.19 39.11
C LYS A 71 -56.51 35.30 40.08
N ASP A 72 -57.52 36.00 40.60
CA ASP A 72 -57.42 37.29 41.30
C ASP A 72 -57.36 37.14 42.84
N HIS A 73 -56.30 36.49 43.35
CA HIS A 73 -56.13 36.26 44.79
C HIS A 73 -54.75 36.71 45.29
N THR A 74 -54.71 37.38 46.44
CA THR A 74 -53.49 37.94 47.06
C THR A 74 -52.40 36.88 47.33
N GLN A 75 -52.80 35.64 47.63
CA GLN A 75 -51.87 34.50 47.78
C GLN A 75 -51.20 34.10 46.46
N HIS A 76 -51.90 34.29 45.34
CA HIS A 76 -51.39 34.01 44.00
C HIS A 76 -50.31 35.01 43.60
N GLN A 77 -50.49 36.29 43.92
CA GLN A 77 -49.50 37.34 43.66
C GLN A 77 -48.18 37.08 44.40
N GLN A 78 -48.24 36.60 45.65
CA GLN A 78 -47.06 36.19 46.40
C GLN A 78 -46.35 35.01 45.75
N LEU A 79 -47.09 33.98 45.33
CA LEU A 79 -46.54 32.81 44.64
C LEU A 79 -45.89 33.20 43.29
N THR A 80 -46.55 34.04 42.50
CA THR A 80 -46.02 34.57 41.23
C THR A 80 -44.71 35.32 41.44
N ASN A 81 -44.65 36.19 42.47
CA ASN A 81 -43.41 36.90 42.81
C ASN A 81 -42.29 35.94 43.22
N GLU A 82 -42.59 34.92 44.02
CA GLU A 82 -41.60 33.90 44.36
C GLU A 82 -41.12 33.12 43.14
N LEU A 83 -42.01 32.82 42.18
CA LEU A 83 -41.63 32.13 40.95
C LEU A 83 -40.70 32.97 40.07
N PHE A 84 -40.96 34.27 39.93
CA PHE A 84 -40.04 35.18 39.24
C PHE A 84 -38.68 35.24 39.95
N ASN A 85 -38.67 35.27 41.28
CA ASN A 85 -37.43 35.25 42.05
C ASN A 85 -36.67 33.92 41.88
N VAL A 86 -37.36 32.79 41.83
CA VAL A 86 -36.76 31.47 41.55
C VAL A 86 -36.22 31.41 40.10
N PHE A 87 -36.94 31.96 39.13
CA PHE A 87 -36.50 32.03 37.73
C PHE A 87 -35.19 32.82 37.62
N ARG A 88 -35.17 34.06 38.15
CA ARG A 88 -33.99 34.92 38.20
C ARG A 88 -32.82 34.22 38.90
N LEU A 89 -33.08 33.57 40.03
CA LEU A 89 -32.08 32.78 40.76
C LEU A 89 -31.46 31.67 39.90
N CYS A 90 -32.28 30.93 39.15
CA CYS A 90 -31.81 29.85 38.28
C CYS A 90 -30.96 30.38 37.12
N LEU A 91 -31.35 31.51 36.53
CA LEU A 91 -30.60 32.20 35.47
C LEU A 91 -29.24 32.68 35.98
N ASP A 92 -29.19 33.28 37.15
CA ASP A 92 -27.93 33.75 37.76
C ASP A 92 -27.00 32.57 38.11
N CYS A 93 -27.56 31.44 38.57
CA CYS A 93 -26.77 30.22 38.78
C CYS A 93 -26.21 29.68 37.47
N LEU A 94 -27.00 29.74 36.38
CA LEU A 94 -26.58 29.28 35.07
C LEU A 94 -25.48 30.18 34.47
N ASP A 95 -25.55 31.49 34.68
CA ASP A 95 -24.50 32.45 34.31
C ASP A 95 -23.16 32.10 34.98
N LEU A 96 -23.18 31.74 36.27
CA LEU A 96 -21.96 31.38 37.02
C LEU A 96 -21.26 30.13 36.48
N ILE A 97 -22.02 29.20 35.87
CA ILE A 97 -21.48 27.97 35.28
C ILE A 97 -21.41 28.01 33.75
N SER A 98 -21.65 29.18 33.16
CA SER A 98 -21.70 29.39 31.71
C SER A 98 -20.46 28.91 30.97
N SER A 99 -19.27 29.09 31.57
CA SER A 99 -17.98 28.66 31.01
C SER A 99 -17.86 27.13 30.80
N GLN A 100 -18.76 26.35 31.41
CA GLN A 100 -18.79 24.89 31.32
C GLN A 100 -19.86 24.37 30.37
N LEU A 101 -20.68 25.25 29.78
CA LEU A 101 -21.67 24.88 28.79
C LEU A 101 -20.95 24.65 27.46
N SER A 102 -20.63 23.38 27.19
CA SER A 102 -19.74 22.99 26.09
C SER A 102 -20.22 23.40 24.69
N TYR A 103 -21.50 23.70 24.48
CA TYR A 103 -22.00 24.19 23.19
C TYR A 103 -23.24 25.09 23.40
N LYS A 104 -23.18 26.31 22.85
CA LYS A 104 -24.22 27.38 22.79
C LYS A 104 -24.14 28.45 23.90
N PRO A 105 -23.25 29.45 23.79
CA PRO A 105 -23.22 30.62 24.68
C PRO A 105 -24.56 31.38 24.73
N TYR A 106 -25.37 31.27 23.66
CA TYR A 106 -26.68 31.91 23.57
C TYR A 106 -27.82 31.13 24.26
N LEU A 107 -27.60 29.91 24.77
CA LEU A 107 -28.65 29.16 25.49
C LEU A 107 -29.12 29.92 26.74
N ILE A 108 -28.19 30.58 27.43
CA ILE A 108 -28.50 31.47 28.55
C ILE A 108 -29.36 32.64 28.07
N LEU A 109 -28.99 33.25 26.94
CA LEU A 109 -29.71 34.38 26.37
C LEU A 109 -31.13 33.98 25.96
N VAL A 110 -31.34 32.78 25.40
CA VAL A 110 -32.68 32.23 25.11
C VAL A 110 -33.55 32.19 26.37
N HIS A 111 -33.01 31.66 27.47
CA HIS A 111 -33.76 31.58 28.73
C HIS A 111 -33.99 32.96 29.37
N ARG A 112 -33.06 33.91 29.23
CA ARG A 112 -33.25 35.29 29.70
C ARG A 112 -34.28 36.04 28.88
N VAL A 113 -34.31 35.89 27.55
CA VAL A 113 -35.38 36.43 26.69
C VAL A 113 -36.74 35.81 27.03
N SER A 114 -36.81 34.50 27.30
CA SER A 114 -38.04 33.86 27.80
C SER A 114 -38.51 34.44 29.14
N PHE A 115 -37.58 34.78 30.04
CA PHE A 115 -37.89 35.46 31.29
C PHE A 115 -38.42 36.88 31.07
N VAL A 116 -37.86 37.64 30.13
CA VAL A 116 -38.40 38.95 29.70
C VAL A 116 -39.84 38.81 29.21
N TYR A 117 -40.15 37.84 28.34
CA TYR A 117 -41.53 37.59 27.90
C TYR A 117 -42.49 37.27 29.06
N CYS A 118 -42.03 36.50 30.05
CA CYS A 118 -42.82 36.24 31.24
C CYS A 118 -43.11 37.55 32.00
N LEU A 119 -42.11 38.41 32.20
CA LEU A 119 -42.29 39.71 32.86
C LEU A 119 -43.26 40.62 32.09
N GLU A 120 -43.16 40.66 30.76
CA GLU A 120 -44.09 41.38 29.89
C GLU A 120 -45.54 40.92 30.07
N SER A 121 -45.78 39.60 30.04
CA SER A 121 -47.12 39.03 30.18
C SER A 121 -47.77 39.36 31.53
N TYR A 122 -46.95 39.59 32.55
CA TYR A 122 -47.36 40.00 33.90
C TYR A 122 -47.30 41.51 34.14
N ARG A 123 -47.09 42.31 33.08
CA ARG A 123 -47.01 43.78 33.13
C ARG A 123 -45.92 44.34 34.05
N LYS A 124 -44.85 43.57 34.29
CA LYS A 124 -43.68 44.00 35.06
C LYS A 124 -42.64 44.63 34.13
N TYR A 125 -43.03 45.71 33.46
CA TYR A 125 -42.24 46.30 32.38
C TYR A 125 -40.90 46.90 32.84
N GLU A 126 -40.81 47.45 34.05
CA GLU A 126 -39.54 47.98 34.60
C GLU A 126 -38.50 46.86 34.80
N ASP A 127 -38.94 45.73 35.38
CA ASP A 127 -38.13 44.52 35.51
C ASP A 127 -37.74 43.94 34.14
N ALA A 128 -38.69 43.95 33.19
CA ALA A 128 -38.49 43.43 31.83
C ALA A 128 -37.41 44.24 31.09
N GLU A 129 -37.56 45.57 31.06
CA GLU A 129 -36.62 46.50 30.44
C GLU A 129 -35.22 46.35 31.04
N SER A 130 -35.11 46.33 32.38
CA SER A 130 -33.82 46.19 33.07
C SER A 130 -33.09 44.88 32.69
N GLU A 131 -33.83 43.77 32.68
CA GLU A 131 -33.29 42.46 32.32
C GLU A 131 -32.86 42.40 30.85
N GLU A 132 -33.64 43.02 29.98
CA GLU A 132 -33.47 42.99 28.54
C GLU A 132 -32.28 43.86 28.08
N PHE A 133 -32.08 45.04 28.68
CA PHE A 133 -30.82 45.77 28.54
C PHE A 133 -29.63 44.93 29.01
N GLY A 134 -29.81 44.14 30.07
CA GLY A 134 -28.82 43.18 30.53
C GLY A 134 -28.51 42.09 29.48
N VAL A 135 -29.52 41.62 28.75
CA VAL A 135 -29.36 40.66 27.63
C VAL A 135 -28.61 41.31 26.46
N LEU A 136 -29.00 42.51 26.03
CA LEU A 136 -28.34 43.26 24.96
C LEU A 136 -26.89 43.61 25.29
N LYS A 137 -26.59 43.95 26.54
CA LYS A 137 -25.21 44.18 26.99
C LYS A 137 -24.38 42.90 26.89
N ARG A 138 -24.93 41.75 27.30
CA ARG A 138 -24.24 40.46 27.17
C ARG A 138 -24.01 40.06 25.72
N PHE A 139 -24.89 40.47 24.78
CA PHE A 139 -24.64 40.28 23.35
C PHE A 139 -23.39 41.03 22.86
N ARG A 140 -23.12 42.22 23.41
CA ARG A 140 -21.94 43.03 23.07
C ARG A 140 -20.63 42.38 23.53
N ASP A 141 -20.66 41.71 24.67
CA ASP A 141 -19.46 41.12 25.29
C ASP A 141 -19.09 39.73 24.73
N LEU A 142 -19.85 39.22 23.75
CA LEU A 142 -19.56 37.95 23.08
C LEU A 142 -18.59 38.16 21.90
N ASP A 143 -17.40 37.56 21.97
CA ASP A 143 -16.43 37.57 20.88
C ASP A 143 -16.89 36.67 19.72
N PHE A 144 -17.32 37.30 18.63
CA PHE A 144 -17.71 36.62 17.39
C PHE A 144 -16.46 36.33 16.55
N ASN A 145 -15.72 35.27 16.91
CA ASN A 145 -14.55 34.81 16.15
C ASN A 145 -14.93 34.15 14.80
N GLY A 146 -15.62 34.89 13.92
CA GLY A 146 -15.82 34.59 12.50
C GLY A 146 -16.56 33.29 12.16
N LYS A 147 -17.12 32.59 13.15
CA LYS A 147 -17.80 31.29 12.96
C LYS A 147 -19.08 31.21 13.79
N SER A 148 -20.19 31.69 13.26
CA SER A 148 -21.41 30.86 13.11
C SER A 148 -22.59 31.70 12.64
N SER A 149 -23.04 31.39 11.42
CA SER A 149 -24.37 31.66 10.88
C SER A 149 -25.44 30.87 11.63
N ASN A 150 -25.65 31.14 12.93
CA ASN A 150 -26.75 30.53 13.67
C ASN A 150 -28.01 31.39 13.51
N SER A 151 -28.95 30.95 12.68
CA SER A 151 -30.31 31.52 12.60
C SER A 151 -30.99 31.61 13.97
N GLU A 152 -30.65 30.70 14.89
CA GLU A 152 -31.09 30.69 16.28
C GLU A 152 -30.57 31.91 17.06
N PHE A 153 -29.34 32.37 16.80
CA PHE A 153 -28.78 33.58 17.41
C PHE A 153 -29.49 34.84 16.90
N ALA A 154 -29.64 34.97 15.58
CA ALA A 154 -30.33 36.11 14.98
C ALA A 154 -31.77 36.22 15.49
N ARG A 155 -32.45 35.08 15.68
CA ARG A 155 -33.79 35.05 16.28
C ARG A 155 -33.78 35.57 17.72
N VAL A 156 -32.87 35.11 18.59
CA VAL A 156 -32.82 35.55 19.99
C VAL A 156 -32.46 37.03 20.11
N PHE A 157 -31.58 37.53 19.24
CA PHE A 157 -31.26 38.95 19.17
C PHE A 157 -32.48 39.78 18.73
N LEU A 158 -33.17 39.36 17.67
CA LEU A 158 -34.38 40.02 17.19
C LEU A 158 -35.51 39.96 18.23
N ASP A 159 -35.68 38.84 18.93
CA ASP A 159 -36.67 38.68 20.00
C ASP A 159 -36.36 39.65 21.17
N ALA A 160 -35.09 39.82 21.53
CA ALA A 160 -34.66 40.77 22.55
C ALA A 160 -34.93 42.22 22.13
N VAL A 161 -34.57 42.61 20.90
CA VAL A 161 -34.82 43.96 20.36
C VAL A 161 -36.31 44.24 20.21
N ALA A 162 -37.10 43.24 19.78
CA ALA A 162 -38.55 43.37 19.65
C ALA A 162 -39.21 43.54 21.03
N ALA A 163 -38.73 42.81 22.05
CA ALA A 163 -39.13 43.02 23.43
C ALA A 163 -38.78 44.44 23.91
N THR A 164 -37.60 45.00 23.55
CA THR A 164 -37.20 46.38 23.93
C THR A 164 -38.20 47.39 23.45
N VAL A 165 -38.49 47.29 22.16
CA VAL A 165 -39.39 48.21 21.47
C VAL A 165 -40.78 48.10 22.08
N LYS A 166 -41.24 46.88 22.36
CA LYS A 166 -42.54 46.62 22.93
C LYS A 166 -42.64 47.09 24.38
N CYS A 167 -41.63 46.86 25.22
CA CYS A 167 -41.57 47.37 26.59
C CYS A 167 -41.49 48.90 26.62
N ALA A 168 -40.67 49.52 25.77
CA ALA A 168 -40.59 50.98 25.67
C ALA A 168 -41.91 51.62 25.20
N ALA A 169 -42.61 50.97 24.28
CA ALA A 169 -43.94 51.38 23.85
C ALA A 169 -44.98 51.17 24.97
N LEU A 170 -45.00 50.00 25.61
CA LEU A 170 -46.03 49.62 26.55
C LEU A 170 -45.88 50.26 27.95
N TRP A 171 -44.65 50.48 28.41
CA TRP A 171 -44.33 51.23 29.63
C TRP A 171 -44.98 52.62 29.61
N LYS A 172 -44.95 53.27 28.43
CA LYS A 172 -45.60 54.58 28.24
C LYS A 172 -47.12 54.48 28.09
N THR A 173 -47.66 53.39 27.55
CA THR A 173 -49.11 53.26 27.29
C THR A 173 -49.96 52.82 28.49
N ASN A 174 -49.39 52.26 29.57
CA ASN A 174 -50.20 51.91 30.75
C ASN A 174 -50.68 53.13 31.56
N VAL A 175 -50.38 54.36 31.11
CA VAL A 175 -50.86 55.58 31.75
C VAL A 175 -51.73 56.45 30.83
N VAL A 176 -51.61 56.42 29.49
CA VAL A 176 -52.39 57.36 28.64
C VAL A 176 -52.66 56.76 27.26
N VAL A 177 -53.87 56.99 26.75
CA VAL A 177 -54.16 56.99 25.30
C VAL A 177 -53.11 57.87 24.64
N LEU A 178 -52.11 57.28 23.97
CA LEU A 178 -51.05 58.05 23.31
C LEU A 178 -51.72 59.05 22.39
N ASP A 179 -51.48 60.33 22.63
CA ASP A 179 -51.81 61.33 21.63
C ASP A 179 -50.94 61.07 20.39
N ALA A 180 -51.36 61.61 19.24
CA ALA A 180 -50.62 61.41 17.99
C ALA A 180 -49.14 61.83 18.10
N ASN A 181 -48.81 62.74 19.00
CA ASN A 181 -47.46 63.29 19.20
C ASN A 181 -46.55 62.32 20.00
N GLU A 182 -47.10 61.56 20.95
CA GLU A 182 -46.36 60.53 21.67
C GLU A 182 -46.13 59.28 20.81
N TYR A 183 -47.12 58.92 19.98
CA TYR A 183 -46.96 57.88 18.96
C TYR A 183 -45.85 58.23 17.96
N ASP A 184 -45.84 59.45 17.42
CA ASP A 184 -44.81 59.89 16.46
C ASP A 184 -43.39 59.85 17.06
N LYS A 185 -43.23 60.20 18.35
CA LYS A 185 -41.94 60.11 19.04
C LYS A 185 -41.47 58.66 19.21
N LEU A 186 -42.38 57.75 19.60
CA LEU A 186 -42.09 56.32 19.73
C LEU A 186 -41.75 55.70 18.37
N HIS A 187 -42.52 56.03 17.34
CA HIS A 187 -42.27 55.57 15.98
C HIS A 187 -40.92 56.08 15.44
N GLY A 188 -40.55 57.33 15.73
CA GLY A 188 -39.23 57.89 15.39
C GLY A 188 -38.05 57.19 16.08
N MET A 189 -38.20 56.84 17.37
CA MET A 189 -37.20 56.03 18.09
C MET A 189 -37.07 54.64 17.47
N LEU A 190 -38.18 53.98 17.17
CA LEU A 190 -38.18 52.68 16.48
C LEU A 190 -37.44 52.75 15.14
N MET A 191 -37.70 53.78 14.33
CA MET A 191 -37.03 53.95 13.03
C MET A 191 -35.52 54.09 13.19
N THR A 192 -35.06 54.78 14.25
CA THR A 192 -33.63 54.95 14.54
C THR A 192 -32.97 53.62 14.88
N TYR A 193 -33.62 52.75 15.66
CA TYR A 193 -33.09 51.41 15.96
C TYR A 193 -33.09 50.49 14.74
N LEU A 194 -34.15 50.50 13.94
CA LEU A 194 -34.21 49.70 12.70
C LEU A 194 -33.15 50.17 11.69
N HIS A 195 -32.90 51.47 11.64
CA HIS A 195 -31.84 52.09 10.87
C HIS A 195 -30.46 51.56 11.28
N GLU A 196 -30.12 51.64 12.57
CA GLU A 196 -28.84 51.14 13.11
C GLU A 196 -28.67 49.63 12.86
N CYS A 197 -29.73 48.84 13.05
CA CYS A 197 -29.70 47.39 12.76
C CYS A 197 -29.43 47.10 11.28
N SER A 198 -30.03 47.87 10.37
CA SER A 198 -29.85 47.66 8.94
C SER A 198 -28.43 48.04 8.49
N LEU A 199 -27.85 49.09 9.06
CA LEU A 199 -26.44 49.45 8.82
C LEU A 199 -25.49 48.39 9.37
N PHE A 200 -25.77 47.84 10.56
CA PHE A 200 -24.98 46.74 11.11
C PHE A 200 -25.02 45.51 10.20
N PHE A 201 -26.21 45.10 9.74
CA PHE A 201 -26.33 43.98 8.80
C PHE A 201 -25.64 44.25 7.46
N ALA A 202 -25.65 45.49 6.98
CA ALA A 202 -24.96 45.88 5.76
C ALA A 202 -23.43 45.87 5.92
N GLY A 203 -22.90 46.33 7.05
CA GLY A 203 -21.46 46.31 7.35
C GLY A 203 -20.94 44.89 7.62
N GLU A 204 -21.77 44.02 8.18
CA GLU A 204 -21.44 42.63 8.50
C GLU A 204 -22.04 41.64 7.50
N LEU A 205 -22.16 42.01 6.21
CA LEU A 205 -22.84 41.18 5.20
C LEU A 205 -22.24 39.77 5.07
N VAL A 206 -20.95 39.58 5.39
CA VAL A 206 -20.29 38.27 5.41
C VAL A 206 -20.92 37.33 6.45
N CYS A 207 -21.47 37.88 7.53
CA CYS A 207 -22.07 37.16 8.65
C CYS A 207 -23.56 36.85 8.44
N PHE A 208 -24.22 37.52 7.50
CA PHE A 208 -25.68 37.47 7.34
C PHE A 208 -26.11 37.06 5.92
N ASN A 209 -27.30 36.48 5.79
CA ASN A 209 -27.85 36.14 4.48
C ASN A 209 -28.28 37.42 3.75
N GLY A 210 -27.80 37.61 2.51
CA GLY A 210 -28.20 38.76 1.68
C GLY A 210 -29.72 38.87 1.44
N ASP A 211 -30.44 37.74 1.39
CA ASP A 211 -31.91 37.76 1.27
C ASP A 211 -32.59 38.27 2.55
N LEU A 212 -32.01 37.98 3.72
CA LEU A 212 -32.49 38.49 5.00
C LEU A 212 -32.30 40.01 5.07
N LEU A 213 -31.12 40.51 4.66
CA LEU A 213 -30.88 41.95 4.62
C LEU A 213 -31.83 42.65 3.64
N CYS A 214 -32.03 42.10 2.44
CA CYS A 214 -33.03 42.61 1.49
C CYS A 214 -34.44 42.71 2.11
N ALA A 215 -34.91 41.63 2.74
CA ALA A 215 -36.23 41.60 3.35
C ALA A 215 -36.34 42.59 4.51
N PHE A 216 -35.34 42.62 5.39
CA PHE A 216 -35.29 43.51 6.55
C PHE A 216 -35.28 44.98 6.13
N THR A 217 -34.37 45.36 5.23
CA THR A 217 -34.30 46.73 4.72
C THR A 217 -35.58 47.15 4.02
N LYS A 218 -36.22 46.26 3.25
CA LYS A 218 -37.50 46.56 2.61
C LYS A 218 -38.61 46.83 3.63
N VAL A 219 -38.69 46.05 4.71
CA VAL A 219 -39.64 46.28 5.81
C VAL A 219 -39.34 47.61 6.51
N THR A 220 -38.07 47.86 6.86
CA THR A 220 -37.65 49.12 7.50
C THR A 220 -37.98 50.33 6.64
N LEU A 221 -37.70 50.29 5.33
CA LEU A 221 -38.04 51.37 4.41
C LEU A 221 -39.55 51.57 4.26
N THR A 222 -40.34 50.50 4.33
CA THR A 222 -41.82 50.57 4.31
C THR A 222 -42.36 51.27 5.56
N GLU A 223 -41.77 51.03 6.72
CA GLU A 223 -42.15 51.73 7.95
C GLU A 223 -41.68 53.19 7.95
N TYR A 224 -40.49 53.48 7.42
CA TYR A 224 -40.02 54.85 7.20
C TYR A 224 -41.00 55.67 6.37
N ALA A 225 -41.54 55.09 5.29
CA ALA A 225 -42.52 55.75 4.42
C ALA A 225 -43.84 56.09 5.13
N LYS A 226 -44.22 55.34 6.18
CA LYS A 226 -45.42 55.60 7.00
C LYS A 226 -45.15 56.60 8.13
N SER A 227 -43.89 56.85 8.45
CA SER A 227 -43.47 57.69 9.57
C SER A 227 -43.44 59.17 9.23
N SER A 228 -43.46 60.02 10.27
CA SER A 228 -43.13 61.44 10.14
C SER A 228 -41.68 61.71 9.69
N MET A 229 -40.82 60.69 9.70
CA MET A 229 -39.41 60.74 9.29
C MET A 229 -39.18 60.29 7.84
N LYS A 230 -40.22 60.20 7.00
CA LYS A 230 -40.11 59.70 5.62
C LYS A 230 -39.03 60.37 4.76
N ASP A 231 -38.73 61.65 4.98
CA ASP A 231 -37.66 62.36 4.26
C ASP A 231 -36.25 61.79 4.51
N GLN A 232 -36.06 61.10 5.64
CA GLN A 232 -34.79 60.45 6.00
C GLN A 232 -34.60 59.09 5.31
N MET A 233 -35.65 58.54 4.69
CA MET A 233 -35.61 57.24 4.00
C MET A 233 -34.51 57.19 2.94
N TYR A 234 -34.33 58.27 2.18
CA TYR A 234 -33.30 58.36 1.13
C TYR A 234 -31.90 58.43 1.72
N LYS A 235 -31.73 59.20 2.79
CA LYS A 235 -30.45 59.28 3.51
C LYS A 235 -30.04 57.89 4.01
N PHE A 236 -30.98 57.20 4.64
CA PHE A 236 -30.79 55.83 5.11
C PHE A 236 -30.45 54.85 3.97
N SER A 237 -31.14 54.96 2.84
CA SER A 237 -30.88 54.12 1.66
C SER A 237 -29.47 54.35 1.11
N CYS A 238 -29.03 55.61 1.05
CA CYS A 238 -27.66 55.96 0.68
C CYS A 238 -26.63 55.38 1.65
N GLU A 239 -26.85 55.51 2.97
CA GLU A 239 -25.91 55.01 3.99
C GLU A 239 -25.75 53.48 3.93
N ILE A 240 -26.85 52.73 3.70
CA ILE A 240 -26.77 51.28 3.46
C ILE A 240 -25.96 50.99 2.19
N CYS A 241 -26.23 51.70 1.10
CA CYS A 241 -25.48 51.50 -0.14
C CYS A 241 -23.98 51.77 0.09
N SER A 242 -23.61 52.91 0.70
CA SER A 242 -22.22 53.24 1.01
C SER A 242 -21.53 52.19 1.88
N SER A 243 -22.24 51.65 2.88
CA SER A 243 -21.74 50.55 3.71
C SER A 243 -21.47 49.29 2.87
N LEU A 244 -22.37 48.94 1.95
CA LEU A 244 -22.22 47.77 1.08
C LEU A 244 -21.10 47.93 0.05
N PHE A 245 -20.92 49.13 -0.51
CA PHE A 245 -19.82 49.42 -1.46
C PHE A 245 -18.44 49.39 -0.80
N SER A 246 -18.38 49.62 0.51
CA SER A 246 -17.13 49.52 1.27
C SER A 246 -16.65 48.07 1.47
N LEU A 247 -17.47 47.08 1.12
CA LEU A 247 -17.11 45.66 1.20
C LEU A 247 -16.41 45.20 -0.08
N GLU A 248 -15.24 44.58 0.06
CA GLU A 248 -14.44 44.07 -1.08
C GLU A 248 -14.91 42.70 -1.58
N GLU A 249 -15.68 41.95 -0.78
CA GLU A 249 -16.08 40.56 -1.03
C GLU A 249 -17.54 40.42 -1.45
N ASN A 250 -17.90 39.32 -2.14
CA ASN A 250 -19.30 38.99 -2.50
C ASN A 250 -20.04 40.02 -3.37
N LYS A 251 -19.33 40.61 -4.35
CA LYS A 251 -19.88 41.59 -5.32
C LYS A 251 -21.26 41.24 -5.90
N PRO A 252 -21.58 39.99 -6.30
CA PRO A 252 -22.91 39.67 -6.84
C PRO A 252 -24.07 39.86 -5.84
N ILE A 253 -23.84 39.51 -4.56
CA ILE A 253 -24.83 39.64 -3.49
C ILE A 253 -25.01 41.12 -3.13
N ILE A 254 -23.90 41.86 -3.02
CA ILE A 254 -23.90 43.31 -2.80
C ILE A 254 -24.74 44.02 -3.86
N ILE A 255 -24.46 43.74 -5.14
CA ILE A 255 -25.20 44.32 -6.28
C ILE A 255 -26.70 44.03 -6.15
N LYS A 256 -27.10 42.78 -5.86
CA LYS A 256 -28.50 42.40 -5.68
C LYS A 256 -29.19 43.21 -4.56
N ILE A 257 -28.52 43.41 -3.44
CA ILE A 257 -29.06 44.16 -2.30
C ILE A 257 -29.20 45.64 -2.64
N ILE A 258 -28.20 46.24 -3.26
CA ILE A 258 -28.25 47.64 -3.72
C ILE A 258 -29.42 47.84 -4.67
N PHE A 259 -29.61 46.95 -5.66
CA PHE A 259 -30.77 47.00 -6.55
C PHE A 259 -32.10 46.93 -5.80
N CYS A 260 -32.18 46.12 -4.74
CA CYS A 260 -33.39 46.04 -3.90
C CYS A 260 -33.67 47.35 -3.15
N VAL A 261 -32.64 47.94 -2.52
CA VAL A 261 -32.74 49.19 -1.75
C VAL A 261 -33.09 50.37 -2.66
N LEU A 262 -32.36 50.52 -3.77
CA LEU A 262 -32.59 51.60 -4.72
C LEU A 262 -33.92 51.42 -5.46
N GLY A 263 -34.28 50.20 -5.83
CA GLY A 263 -35.56 49.91 -6.48
C GLY A 263 -36.76 50.25 -5.58
N PHE A 264 -36.68 49.92 -4.29
CA PHE A 264 -37.73 50.32 -3.34
C PHE A 264 -37.78 51.84 -3.19
N SER A 265 -36.62 52.49 -3.03
CA SER A 265 -36.54 53.95 -2.88
C SER A 265 -37.09 54.71 -4.08
N ALA A 266 -36.80 54.24 -5.29
CA ALA A 266 -37.33 54.79 -6.53
C ALA A 266 -38.86 54.63 -6.61
N SER A 267 -39.40 53.48 -6.21
CA SER A 267 -40.86 53.27 -6.20
C SER A 267 -41.61 54.19 -5.23
N GLN A 268 -40.96 54.60 -4.13
CA GLN A 268 -41.54 55.58 -3.21
C GLN A 268 -41.44 57.02 -3.75
N CYS A 269 -40.35 57.37 -4.46
CA CYS A 269 -40.22 58.66 -5.15
C CYS A 269 -41.35 58.90 -6.17
N GLU A 270 -41.67 57.90 -7.01
CA GLU A 270 -42.70 58.04 -8.05
C GLU A 270 -44.10 58.23 -7.47
N ALA A 271 -44.34 57.77 -6.24
CA ALA A 271 -45.64 57.87 -5.57
C ALA A 271 -45.88 59.24 -4.89
N GLU A 272 -44.83 60.05 -4.63
CA GLU A 272 -44.95 61.28 -3.85
C GLU A 272 -44.36 62.52 -4.55
N ALA A 273 -45.25 63.40 -5.05
CA ALA A 273 -44.91 64.67 -5.69
C ALA A 273 -44.48 65.80 -4.73
N THR A 274 -44.29 65.50 -3.43
CA THR A 274 -44.11 66.51 -2.36
C THR A 274 -42.70 66.56 -1.77
N LEU A 275 -41.75 65.80 -2.32
CA LEU A 275 -40.40 65.70 -1.77
C LEU A 275 -39.54 66.95 -2.01
N ASN A 276 -38.67 67.26 -1.04
CA ASN A 276 -37.71 68.36 -1.14
C ASN A 276 -36.71 68.11 -2.29
N ALA A 277 -36.67 69.02 -3.27
CA ALA A 277 -35.81 68.93 -4.45
C ALA A 277 -34.32 68.68 -4.12
N ASN A 278 -33.84 69.15 -2.96
CA ASN A 278 -32.46 68.95 -2.51
C ASN A 278 -32.14 67.51 -2.06
N VAL A 279 -33.13 66.78 -1.57
CA VAL A 279 -32.97 65.36 -1.18
C VAL A 279 -32.91 64.49 -2.42
N VAL A 280 -33.82 64.73 -3.38
CA VAL A 280 -33.84 64.04 -4.67
C VAL A 280 -32.54 64.30 -5.45
N LYS A 281 -32.04 65.54 -5.47
CA LYS A 281 -30.78 65.87 -6.14
C LYS A 281 -29.59 65.06 -5.59
N ARG A 282 -29.43 64.99 -4.26
CA ARG A 282 -28.35 64.20 -3.63
C ARG A 282 -28.47 62.70 -3.93
N PHE A 283 -29.69 62.17 -3.94
CA PHE A 283 -29.93 60.77 -4.30
C PHE A 283 -29.53 60.48 -5.75
N VAL A 284 -29.85 61.38 -6.69
CA VAL A 284 -29.44 61.25 -8.09
C VAL A 284 -27.92 61.30 -8.25
N GLU A 285 -27.25 62.24 -7.59
CA GLU A 285 -25.78 62.36 -7.62
C GLU A 285 -25.09 61.10 -7.09
N GLU A 286 -25.56 60.55 -5.97
CA GLU A 286 -25.00 59.32 -5.41
C GLU A 286 -25.25 58.12 -6.33
N ASN A 287 -26.45 57.96 -6.88
CA ASN A 287 -26.73 56.88 -7.84
C ASN A 287 -25.85 56.96 -9.09
N GLN A 288 -25.52 58.17 -9.56
CA GLN A 288 -24.62 58.36 -10.68
C GLN A 288 -23.19 57.91 -10.33
N ARG A 289 -22.70 58.26 -9.14
CA ARG A 289 -21.40 57.79 -8.61
C ARG A 289 -21.35 56.26 -8.54
N LEU A 290 -22.41 55.64 -8.02
CA LEU A 290 -22.50 54.18 -7.90
C LEU A 290 -22.57 53.47 -9.27
N ALA A 291 -23.20 54.09 -10.27
CA ALA A 291 -23.24 53.57 -11.63
C ALA A 291 -21.85 53.56 -12.31
N GLU A 292 -21.03 54.58 -12.03
CA GLU A 292 -19.64 54.64 -12.50
C GLU A 292 -18.78 53.53 -11.87
N GLU A 293 -18.89 53.31 -10.56
CA GLU A 293 -18.22 52.21 -9.85
C GLU A 293 -18.63 50.84 -10.40
N CYS A 294 -19.92 50.61 -10.63
CA CYS A 294 -20.42 49.38 -11.25
C CYS A 294 -19.84 49.16 -12.65
N SER A 295 -19.72 50.24 -13.44
CA SER A 295 -19.13 50.18 -14.78
C SER A 295 -17.64 49.85 -14.75
N GLN A 296 -16.91 50.33 -13.73
CA GLN A 296 -15.53 49.95 -13.50
C GLN A 296 -15.41 48.47 -13.15
N TRP A 297 -16.19 47.95 -12.20
CA TRP A 297 -16.18 46.53 -11.85
C TRP A 297 -16.49 45.62 -13.03
N LYS A 298 -17.39 46.04 -13.92
CA LYS A 298 -17.69 45.29 -15.15
C LYS A 298 -16.45 45.15 -16.04
N ARG A 299 -15.68 46.23 -16.25
CA ARG A 299 -14.45 46.19 -17.04
C ARG A 299 -13.37 45.32 -16.41
N GLU A 300 -13.21 45.39 -15.09
CA GLU A 300 -12.28 44.53 -14.34
C GLU A 300 -12.67 43.05 -14.50
N TYR A 301 -13.96 42.73 -14.39
CA TYR A 301 -14.47 41.38 -14.58
C TYR A 301 -14.22 40.85 -16.00
N GLU A 302 -14.52 41.66 -17.03
CA GLU A 302 -14.25 41.32 -18.43
C GLU A 302 -12.75 41.09 -18.67
N SER A 303 -11.87 41.93 -18.11
CA SER A 303 -10.42 41.75 -18.21
C SER A 303 -9.93 40.45 -17.55
N VAL A 304 -10.49 40.09 -16.40
CA VAL A 304 -10.15 38.82 -15.72
C VAL A 304 -10.63 37.63 -16.53
N TYR A 305 -11.84 37.72 -17.12
CA TYR A 305 -12.39 36.67 -17.96
C TYR A 305 -11.53 36.40 -19.20
N GLU A 306 -11.08 37.45 -19.90
CA GLU A 306 -10.16 37.32 -21.04
C GLU A 306 -8.81 36.70 -20.63
N ALA A 307 -8.25 37.12 -19.49
CA ALA A 307 -7.02 36.53 -18.97
C ALA A 307 -7.17 35.04 -18.62
N LEU A 308 -8.33 34.64 -18.09
CA LEU A 308 -8.65 33.22 -17.84
C LEU A 308 -8.75 32.42 -19.13
N LEU A 309 -9.40 32.97 -20.16
CA LEU A 309 -9.50 32.33 -21.47
C LEU A 309 -8.13 32.14 -22.13
N GLU A 310 -7.22 33.12 -22.01
CA GLU A 310 -5.83 32.97 -22.47
C GLU A 310 -5.07 31.88 -21.71
N LEU A 311 -5.28 31.78 -20.39
CA LEU A 311 -4.63 30.75 -19.56
C LEU A 311 -5.12 29.35 -19.91
N GLU A 312 -6.43 29.19 -20.17
CA GLU A 312 -7.04 27.95 -20.62
C GLU A 312 -6.45 27.50 -21.97
N ASN A 313 -6.38 28.41 -22.94
CA ASN A 313 -5.74 28.12 -24.24
C ASN A 313 -4.26 27.73 -24.11
N LYS A 314 -3.50 28.41 -23.23
CA LYS A 314 -2.09 28.07 -22.95
C LYS A 314 -1.96 26.71 -22.26
N ALA A 315 -2.90 26.33 -21.40
CA ALA A 315 -2.92 25.02 -20.76
C ALA A 315 -3.20 23.91 -21.79
N ASP A 316 -4.16 24.11 -22.68
CA ASP A 316 -4.49 23.17 -23.76
C ASP A 316 -3.30 22.94 -24.70
N GLU A 317 -2.59 24.01 -25.09
CA GLU A 317 -1.41 23.88 -25.95
C GLU A 317 -0.27 23.09 -25.26
N ARG A 318 -0.07 23.32 -23.96
CA ARG A 318 0.89 22.54 -23.16
C ARG A 318 0.48 21.07 -23.07
N ASN A 319 -0.81 20.80 -22.91
CA ASN A 319 -1.34 19.44 -22.84
C ASN A 319 -1.13 18.69 -24.17
N LYS A 320 -1.43 19.33 -25.31
CA LYS A 320 -1.15 18.77 -26.64
C LYS A 320 0.34 18.46 -26.82
N LYS A 321 1.24 19.36 -26.41
CA LYS A 321 2.69 19.13 -26.46
C LYS A 321 3.14 17.98 -25.55
N ALA A 322 2.52 17.82 -24.38
CA ALA A 322 2.80 16.70 -23.48
C ALA A 322 2.34 15.36 -24.07
N GLN A 323 1.16 15.31 -24.69
CA GLN A 323 0.65 14.10 -25.37
C GLN A 323 1.57 13.64 -26.49
N VAL A 324 2.07 14.56 -27.33
CA VAL A 324 3.04 14.22 -28.38
C VAL A 324 4.33 13.62 -27.81
N ARG A 325 4.81 14.13 -26.68
CA ARG A 325 6.01 13.58 -26.00
C ARG A 325 5.76 12.19 -25.41
N ILE A 326 4.58 11.96 -24.83
CA ILE A 326 4.20 10.63 -24.31
C ILE A 326 4.21 9.62 -25.45
N HIS A 327 3.59 9.94 -26.59
CA HIS A 327 3.58 9.07 -27.76
C HIS A 327 4.99 8.77 -28.30
N ASP A 328 5.89 9.75 -28.35
CA ASP A 328 7.30 9.55 -28.73
C ASP A 328 8.04 8.62 -27.75
N LEU A 329 7.79 8.76 -26.45
CA LEU A 329 8.38 7.89 -25.42
C LEU A 329 7.82 6.47 -25.48
N GLU A 330 6.53 6.30 -25.74
CA GLU A 330 5.90 4.98 -25.93
C GLU A 330 6.48 4.26 -27.15
N ALA A 331 6.72 4.98 -28.24
CA ALA A 331 7.40 4.43 -29.42
C ALA A 331 8.82 3.95 -29.08
N LYS A 332 9.62 4.77 -28.38
CA LYS A 332 10.97 4.38 -27.92
C LYS A 332 10.95 3.20 -26.95
N LEU A 333 9.98 3.16 -26.04
CA LEU A 333 9.82 2.04 -25.10
C LEU A 333 9.49 0.74 -25.83
N SER A 334 8.69 0.82 -26.90
CA SER A 334 8.38 -0.32 -27.77
C SER A 334 9.65 -0.86 -28.46
N GLU A 335 10.49 0.03 -28.99
CA GLU A 335 11.78 -0.35 -29.60
C GLU A 335 12.71 -1.05 -28.59
N VAL A 336 12.87 -0.49 -27.40
CA VAL A 336 13.68 -1.10 -26.33
C VAL A 336 13.11 -2.46 -25.91
N SER A 337 11.78 -2.58 -25.81
CA SER A 337 11.12 -3.85 -25.47
C SER A 337 11.40 -4.94 -26.51
N TYR A 338 11.40 -4.58 -27.80
CA TYR A 338 11.76 -5.50 -28.88
C TYR A 338 13.22 -5.97 -28.78
N VAL A 339 14.15 -5.05 -28.50
CA VAL A 339 15.57 -5.38 -28.32
C VAL A 339 15.78 -6.31 -27.13
N LEU A 340 15.13 -6.04 -26.00
CA LEU A 340 15.19 -6.91 -24.82
C LEU A 340 14.62 -8.31 -25.09
N TYR A 341 13.52 -8.39 -25.84
CA TYR A 341 12.96 -9.66 -26.27
C TYR A 341 13.97 -10.46 -27.11
N PHE A 342 14.63 -9.80 -28.06
CA PHE A 342 15.67 -10.43 -28.89
C PHE A 342 16.83 -10.97 -28.04
N TYR A 343 17.37 -10.17 -27.11
CA TYR A 343 18.43 -10.64 -26.21
C TYR A 343 17.99 -11.81 -25.34
N LYS A 344 16.75 -11.78 -24.81
CA LYS A 344 16.20 -12.88 -24.02
C LYS A 344 16.20 -14.19 -24.83
N GLN A 345 15.82 -14.15 -26.11
CA GLN A 345 15.85 -15.33 -26.99
C GLN A 345 17.28 -15.83 -27.26
N GLN A 346 18.25 -14.91 -27.40
CA GLN A 346 19.66 -15.28 -27.52
C GLN A 346 20.19 -15.99 -26.27
N TYR A 347 19.90 -15.46 -25.07
CA TYR A 347 20.31 -16.08 -23.81
C TYR A 347 19.68 -17.47 -23.62
N GLN A 348 18.41 -17.65 -23.99
CA GLN A 348 17.77 -18.97 -23.95
C GLN A 348 18.44 -19.96 -24.91
N THR A 349 18.84 -19.50 -26.10
CA THR A 349 19.55 -20.33 -27.08
C THR A 349 20.94 -20.71 -26.58
N LEU A 350 21.68 -19.75 -26.02
CA LEU A 350 22.97 -20.00 -25.40
C LEU A 350 22.87 -20.99 -24.24
N GLY A 351 21.83 -20.90 -23.41
CA GLY A 351 21.56 -21.86 -22.34
C GLY A 351 21.38 -23.29 -22.84
N ARG A 352 20.66 -23.48 -23.97
CA ARG A 352 20.52 -24.81 -24.59
C ARG A 352 21.85 -25.36 -25.10
N LEU A 353 22.69 -24.51 -25.70
CA LEU A 353 24.02 -24.91 -26.16
C LEU A 353 24.93 -25.32 -24.99
N PHE A 354 24.87 -24.61 -23.86
CA PHE A 354 25.60 -25.00 -22.65
C PHE A 354 25.17 -26.37 -22.12
N GLU A 355 23.87 -26.63 -22.06
CA GLU A 355 23.33 -27.93 -21.62
C GLU A 355 23.77 -29.08 -22.55
N GLU A 356 23.73 -28.84 -23.87
CA GLU A 356 24.20 -29.82 -24.86
C GLU A 356 25.71 -30.08 -24.75
N ASN A 357 26.51 -29.04 -24.55
CA ASN A 357 27.95 -29.19 -24.34
C ASN A 357 28.26 -29.96 -23.05
N PHE A 358 27.51 -29.70 -21.98
CA PHE A 358 27.61 -30.47 -20.74
C PHE A 358 27.27 -31.95 -20.96
N ARG A 359 26.18 -32.25 -21.68
CA ARG A 359 25.80 -33.62 -22.05
C ARG A 359 26.89 -34.34 -22.86
N LEU A 360 27.44 -33.68 -23.87
CA LEU A 360 28.52 -34.24 -24.72
C LEU A 360 29.80 -34.49 -23.92
N THR A 361 30.14 -33.60 -22.98
CA THR A 361 31.30 -33.77 -22.09
C THR A 361 31.14 -35.03 -21.23
N GLU A 362 29.94 -35.26 -20.71
CA GLU A 362 29.63 -36.44 -19.91
C GLU A 362 29.64 -37.75 -20.74
N GLU A 363 29.18 -37.68 -22.00
CA GLU A 363 29.27 -38.80 -22.94
C GLU A 363 30.73 -39.13 -23.30
N TYR A 364 31.55 -38.11 -23.57
CA TYR A 364 32.99 -38.28 -23.81
C TYR A 364 33.67 -38.95 -22.62
N ARG A 365 33.34 -38.54 -21.39
CA ARG A 365 33.85 -39.17 -20.15
C ARG A 365 33.48 -40.65 -20.05
N ARG A 366 32.24 -41.02 -20.43
CA ARG A 366 31.81 -42.42 -20.46
C ARG A 366 32.57 -43.23 -21.50
N LEU A 367 32.74 -42.69 -22.71
CA LEU A 367 33.49 -43.35 -23.76
C LEU A 367 34.95 -43.58 -23.35
N LEU A 368 35.57 -42.58 -22.72
CA LEU A 368 36.94 -42.70 -22.20
C LEU A 368 37.07 -43.85 -21.19
N ASN A 369 36.09 -44.04 -20.30
CA ASN A 369 36.08 -45.17 -19.37
C ASN A 369 35.94 -46.52 -20.09
N VAL A 370 35.15 -46.58 -21.16
CA VAL A 370 35.01 -47.81 -21.98
C VAL A 370 36.33 -48.14 -22.67
N CYS A 371 37.03 -47.15 -23.24
CA CYS A 371 38.35 -47.36 -23.84
C CYS A 371 39.37 -47.86 -22.79
N LEU A 372 39.37 -47.29 -21.59
CA LEU A 372 40.24 -47.74 -20.50
C LEU A 372 39.96 -49.19 -20.09
N LEU A 373 38.69 -49.59 -20.06
CA LEU A 373 38.31 -50.98 -19.77
C LEU A 373 38.77 -51.92 -20.89
N TYR A 374 38.58 -51.52 -22.15
CA TYR A 374 39.05 -52.29 -23.31
C TYR A 374 40.57 -52.48 -23.30
N ASP A 375 41.33 -51.45 -22.95
CA ASP A 375 42.79 -51.54 -22.81
C ASP A 375 43.19 -52.52 -21.70
N GLN A 376 42.47 -52.50 -20.56
CA GLN A 376 42.69 -53.46 -19.47
C GLN A 376 42.40 -54.89 -19.90
N ASP A 377 41.30 -55.12 -20.62
CA ASP A 377 40.94 -56.43 -21.15
C ASP A 377 41.97 -56.93 -22.16
N CYS A 378 42.48 -56.08 -23.04
CA CYS A 378 43.55 -56.44 -23.98
C CYS A 378 44.84 -56.84 -23.24
N GLN A 379 45.22 -56.12 -22.19
CA GLN A 379 46.37 -56.48 -21.35
C GLN A 379 46.15 -57.80 -20.61
N ALA A 380 44.93 -58.07 -20.14
CA ALA A 380 44.58 -59.34 -19.49
C ALA A 380 44.67 -60.50 -20.48
N LEU A 381 44.11 -60.35 -21.68
CA LEU A 381 44.19 -61.35 -22.75
C LEU A 381 45.64 -61.60 -23.18
N MET A 382 46.47 -60.56 -23.28
CA MET A 382 47.90 -60.71 -23.57
C MET A 382 48.62 -61.53 -22.50
N LYS A 383 48.33 -61.29 -21.21
CA LYS A 383 48.89 -62.10 -20.10
C LYS A 383 48.47 -63.56 -20.18
N ILE A 384 47.18 -63.82 -20.47
CA ILE A 384 46.66 -65.19 -20.66
C ILE A 384 47.35 -65.86 -21.84
N GLY A 385 47.52 -65.14 -22.96
CA GLY A 385 48.25 -65.63 -24.13
C GLY A 385 49.69 -66.02 -23.82
N ASN A 386 50.40 -65.16 -23.08
CA ASN A 386 51.78 -65.44 -22.64
C ASN A 386 51.83 -66.66 -21.70
N GLU A 387 50.89 -66.80 -20.76
CA GLU A 387 50.81 -67.96 -19.86
C GLU A 387 50.51 -69.27 -20.63
N ALA A 388 49.65 -69.20 -21.64
CA ALA A 388 49.35 -70.34 -22.51
C ALA A 388 50.57 -70.76 -23.35
N ASP A 389 51.34 -69.82 -23.88
CA ASP A 389 52.57 -70.08 -24.63
C ASP A 389 53.65 -70.73 -23.74
N GLU A 390 53.83 -70.24 -22.51
CA GLU A 390 54.74 -70.85 -21.53
C GLU A 390 54.31 -72.28 -21.16
N LYS A 391 53.01 -72.52 -20.91
CA LYS A 391 52.49 -73.88 -20.69
C LYS A 391 52.70 -74.80 -21.89
N ALA A 392 52.55 -74.28 -23.11
CA ALA A 392 52.80 -75.05 -24.33
C ALA A 392 54.28 -75.41 -24.48
N LYS A 393 55.20 -74.48 -24.18
CA LYS A 393 56.65 -74.75 -24.13
C LYS A 393 56.98 -75.81 -23.09
N GLU A 394 56.46 -75.69 -21.86
CA GLU A 394 56.65 -76.70 -20.82
C GLU A 394 56.14 -78.08 -21.26
N ALA A 395 54.94 -78.16 -21.84
CA ALA A 395 54.39 -79.41 -22.34
C ALA A 395 55.27 -80.02 -23.44
N LYS A 396 55.77 -79.20 -24.36
CA LYS A 396 56.69 -79.63 -25.42
C LYS A 396 58.01 -80.17 -24.85
N THR A 397 58.58 -79.52 -23.84
CA THR A 397 59.78 -80.02 -23.14
C THR A 397 59.48 -81.36 -22.45
N ARG A 398 58.35 -81.49 -21.74
CA ARG A 398 57.96 -82.75 -21.09
C ARG A 398 57.76 -83.90 -22.08
N VAL A 399 57.15 -83.63 -23.23
CA VAL A 399 57.01 -84.64 -24.30
C VAL A 399 58.38 -85.08 -24.79
N HIS A 400 59.28 -84.14 -25.06
CA HIS A 400 60.65 -84.44 -25.47
C HIS A 400 61.41 -85.28 -24.42
N ASP A 401 61.30 -84.94 -23.14
CA ASP A 401 61.92 -85.71 -22.05
C ASP A 401 61.36 -87.14 -21.99
N LEU A 402 60.04 -87.31 -22.19
CA LEU A 402 59.40 -88.62 -22.24
C LEU A 402 59.82 -89.43 -23.47
N GLU A 403 59.99 -88.79 -24.63
CA GLU A 403 60.54 -89.42 -25.84
C GLU A 403 61.96 -89.95 -25.59
N VAL A 404 62.83 -89.15 -24.97
CA VAL A 404 64.19 -89.57 -24.58
C VAL A 404 64.17 -90.74 -23.60
N GLN A 405 63.29 -90.71 -22.59
CA GLN A 405 63.13 -91.83 -21.65
C GLN A 405 62.62 -93.11 -22.36
N LEU A 406 61.70 -92.97 -23.30
CA LEU A 406 61.19 -94.09 -24.08
C LEU A 406 62.30 -94.73 -24.93
N ASP A 407 63.13 -93.92 -25.58
CA ASP A 407 64.28 -94.40 -26.34
C ASP A 407 65.28 -95.16 -25.44
N GLN A 408 65.56 -94.66 -24.23
CA GLN A 408 66.41 -95.36 -23.26
C GLN A 408 65.83 -96.73 -22.86
N VAL A 409 64.53 -96.80 -22.56
CA VAL A 409 63.85 -98.06 -22.20
C VAL A 409 63.84 -99.02 -23.38
N LEU A 410 63.64 -98.53 -24.61
CA LEU A 410 63.71 -99.34 -25.82
C LEU A 410 65.12 -99.91 -26.05
N ASP A 411 66.17 -99.12 -25.81
CA ASP A 411 67.56 -99.57 -25.88
C ASP A 411 67.86 -100.63 -24.82
N GLU A 412 67.41 -100.45 -23.57
CA GLU A 412 67.52 -101.46 -22.52
C GLU A 412 66.78 -102.75 -22.87
N LEU A 413 65.55 -102.64 -23.39
CA LEU A 413 64.76 -103.79 -23.82
C LEU A 413 65.46 -104.54 -24.95
N ASN A 414 66.03 -103.82 -25.92
CA ASN A 414 66.82 -104.39 -27.00
C ASN A 414 68.07 -105.09 -26.46
N PHE A 415 68.75 -104.51 -25.48
CA PHE A 415 69.87 -105.14 -24.79
C PHE A 415 69.46 -106.45 -24.11
N TYR A 416 68.38 -106.46 -23.32
CA TYR A 416 67.89 -107.69 -22.69
C TYR A 416 67.43 -108.75 -23.70
N LYS A 417 66.81 -108.33 -24.80
CA LYS A 417 66.43 -109.23 -25.90
C LYS A 417 67.67 -109.88 -26.52
N LEU A 418 68.74 -109.11 -26.76
CA LEU A 418 70.02 -109.63 -27.22
C LEU A 418 70.66 -110.60 -26.21
N GLN A 419 70.64 -110.27 -24.92
CA GLN A 419 71.17 -111.12 -23.86
C GLN A 419 70.39 -112.44 -23.70
N TYR A 420 69.05 -112.39 -23.81
CA TYR A 420 68.19 -113.58 -23.84
C TYR A 420 68.52 -114.48 -25.04
N HIS A 421 68.66 -113.90 -26.23
CA HIS A 421 69.06 -114.64 -27.43
C HIS A 421 70.45 -115.28 -27.26
N TYR A 422 71.41 -114.57 -26.67
CA TYR A 422 72.75 -115.09 -26.40
C TYR A 422 72.75 -116.25 -25.38
N SER A 423 71.97 -116.11 -24.29
CA SER A 423 71.86 -117.15 -23.25
C SER A 423 71.17 -118.42 -23.77
N LYS A 424 70.19 -118.27 -24.67
CA LYS A 424 69.53 -119.41 -25.35
C LYS A 424 70.49 -120.18 -26.26
N LEU A 425 71.53 -119.51 -26.80
CA LEU A 425 72.58 -120.13 -27.61
C LEU A 425 73.68 -120.81 -26.78
N SER A 426 73.95 -120.38 -25.54
CA SER A 426 75.00 -120.99 -24.69
C SER A 426 74.54 -122.25 -23.92
N GLY A 427 73.22 -122.47 -23.79
CA GLY A 427 72.64 -123.58 -23.02
C GLY A 427 72.50 -124.93 -23.73
N ARG A 428 72.82 -125.05 -25.03
CA ARG A 428 72.83 -126.36 -25.72
C ARG A 428 74.26 -126.80 -26.03
N GLY A 429 74.73 -127.72 -25.20
CA GLY A 429 76.02 -128.37 -25.34
C GLY A 429 76.18 -129.11 -26.67
N GLY A 430 77.40 -129.02 -27.18
CA GLY A 430 78.04 -130.08 -27.96
C GLY A 430 77.52 -130.33 -29.37
N GLY A 431 78.17 -129.67 -30.35
CA GLY A 431 78.54 -130.35 -31.59
C GLY A 431 77.68 -130.13 -32.82
N GLU A 432 77.41 -128.88 -33.22
CA GLU A 432 77.06 -128.50 -34.60
C GLU A 432 77.14 -126.96 -34.75
N ARG A 433 78.31 -126.40 -34.46
CA ARG A 433 78.49 -124.96 -34.19
C ARG A 433 78.71 -124.04 -35.39
N ASN A 434 78.73 -124.53 -36.62
CA ASN A 434 79.04 -123.69 -37.80
C ASN A 434 77.86 -123.45 -38.76
N GLY A 435 76.73 -124.16 -38.62
CA GLY A 435 75.56 -123.96 -39.50
C GLY A 435 74.65 -122.82 -39.07
N ALA A 436 74.35 -122.72 -37.77
CA ALA A 436 73.37 -121.75 -37.25
C ALA A 436 73.90 -120.30 -37.17
N LEU A 437 75.23 -120.12 -37.03
CA LEU A 437 75.87 -118.81 -36.98
C LEU A 437 75.87 -118.12 -38.36
N VAL A 438 75.91 -118.89 -39.45
CA VAL A 438 75.87 -118.36 -40.82
C VAL A 438 74.47 -117.87 -41.20
N GLU A 439 73.41 -118.55 -40.76
CA GLU A 439 72.03 -118.07 -40.98
C GLU A 439 71.68 -116.86 -40.11
N PHE A 440 72.16 -116.80 -38.86
CA PHE A 440 72.00 -115.60 -38.03
C PHE A 440 72.69 -114.36 -38.65
N CYS A 441 73.88 -114.52 -39.23
CA CYS A 441 74.59 -113.44 -39.92
C CYS A 441 73.92 -113.01 -41.24
N LYS A 442 73.23 -113.91 -41.95
CA LYS A 442 72.45 -113.57 -43.16
C LYS A 442 71.20 -112.74 -42.83
N GLN A 443 70.48 -113.06 -41.74
CA GLN A 443 69.33 -112.26 -41.32
C GLN A 443 69.73 -110.87 -40.81
N GLN A 444 70.91 -110.72 -40.20
CA GLN A 444 71.38 -109.45 -39.64
C GLN A 444 72.24 -108.61 -40.60
N ARG A 445 72.43 -109.03 -41.86
CA ARG A 445 73.25 -108.34 -42.89
C ARG A 445 74.68 -107.98 -42.41
N VAL A 446 75.33 -108.90 -41.69
CA VAL A 446 76.72 -108.74 -41.21
C VAL A 446 77.65 -109.65 -42.01
N VAL A 447 78.78 -109.13 -42.51
CA VAL A 447 79.79 -109.89 -43.28
C VAL A 447 80.96 -110.26 -42.37
N TYR A 448 81.31 -111.55 -42.34
CA TYR A 448 82.43 -112.08 -41.56
C TYR A 448 83.67 -112.22 -42.46
N CYS A 449 84.77 -111.54 -42.14
CA CYS A 449 86.04 -111.68 -42.87
C CYS A 449 87.18 -111.97 -41.89
N GLY A 450 87.41 -113.26 -41.62
CA GLY A 450 88.47 -113.71 -40.71
C GLY A 450 88.40 -113.09 -39.31
N ARG A 451 89.49 -112.48 -38.84
CA ARG A 451 89.61 -111.89 -37.49
C ARG A 451 88.84 -110.58 -37.26
N TRP A 452 87.94 -110.20 -38.17
CA TRP A 452 87.20 -108.94 -38.12
C TRP A 452 85.70 -109.16 -38.35
N VAL A 453 84.88 -108.57 -37.49
CA VAL A 453 83.43 -108.48 -37.65
C VAL A 453 83.10 -107.06 -38.08
N LEU A 454 82.58 -106.90 -39.30
CA LEU A 454 82.14 -105.61 -39.85
C LEU A 454 80.63 -105.48 -39.69
N PHE A 455 80.20 -104.60 -38.79
CA PHE A 455 78.78 -104.26 -38.64
C PHE A 455 78.34 -103.34 -39.78
N LYS A 456 77.28 -103.72 -40.49
CA LYS A 456 76.60 -102.82 -41.43
C LYS A 456 75.52 -102.06 -40.67
N LEU A 457 75.85 -100.86 -40.19
CA LEU A 457 74.87 -99.88 -39.72
C LEU A 457 74.34 -99.13 -40.92
N HIS A 458 73.03 -99.18 -41.17
CA HIS A 458 72.35 -98.19 -42.00
C HIS A 458 71.56 -97.29 -41.05
N LEU A 459 72.09 -96.08 -40.87
CA LEU A 459 71.40 -94.93 -40.31
C LEU A 459 71.36 -93.87 -41.41
N ASP A 460 70.26 -93.13 -41.41
CA ASP A 460 69.83 -92.26 -42.50
C ASP A 460 70.78 -91.07 -42.69
N GLN A 461 71.00 -90.77 -43.96
CA GLN A 461 71.54 -89.55 -44.57
C GLN A 461 72.41 -88.64 -43.68
N SER A 462 73.74 -88.69 -43.86
CA SER A 462 74.52 -87.58 -44.44
C SER A 462 76.05 -87.63 -44.23
N HIS A 463 76.63 -88.55 -43.44
CA HIS A 463 78.10 -88.65 -43.32
C HIS A 463 78.62 -90.09 -43.13
N TRP A 464 79.72 -90.45 -43.80
CA TRP A 464 80.42 -91.73 -43.63
C TRP A 464 81.70 -91.53 -42.83
N THR A 465 81.86 -92.26 -41.73
CA THR A 465 83.13 -92.38 -40.98
C THR A 465 83.45 -93.86 -40.75
N ILE A 466 84.63 -94.30 -41.18
CA ILE A 466 85.12 -95.67 -40.97
C ILE A 466 85.94 -95.69 -39.68
N HIS A 467 85.42 -96.34 -38.63
CA HIS A 467 86.19 -96.63 -37.41
C HIS A 467 86.65 -98.09 -37.42
N GLY A 468 87.94 -98.32 -37.71
CA GLY A 468 88.60 -99.61 -37.53
C GLY A 468 89.37 -99.65 -36.20
N VAL A 469 89.11 -100.65 -35.35
CA VAL A 469 89.85 -100.85 -34.08
C VAL A 469 90.95 -101.91 -34.27
N PRO A 470 92.25 -101.58 -34.17
CA PRO A 470 93.33 -102.52 -34.47
C PRO A 470 93.54 -103.59 -33.39
N VAL A 471 93.52 -104.86 -33.79
CA VAL A 471 94.14 -105.95 -33.03
C VAL A 471 95.61 -106.10 -33.49
N ARG A 472 96.51 -105.32 -32.85
CA ARG A 472 98.01 -105.38 -32.84
C ARG A 472 98.73 -105.89 -34.12
N LYS A 473 99.33 -104.98 -34.92
CA LYS A 473 100.77 -104.53 -35.01
C LYS A 473 101.55 -105.17 -36.19
N PRO A 474 102.52 -104.45 -36.81
CA PRO A 474 102.47 -104.11 -38.25
C PRO A 474 103.65 -104.66 -39.09
N ILE A 475 103.50 -104.76 -40.41
CA ILE A 475 104.54 -104.55 -41.45
C ILE A 475 103.81 -104.29 -42.78
N GLY A 476 104.22 -103.25 -43.52
CA GLY A 476 103.97 -103.12 -44.96
C GLY A 476 102.90 -102.12 -45.37
N ARG A 477 103.35 -101.04 -46.01
CA ARG A 477 102.59 -99.92 -46.58
C ARG A 477 101.84 -100.39 -47.84
N TRP A 478 100.51 -100.24 -47.88
CA TRP A 478 99.73 -100.30 -49.12
C TRP A 478 98.70 -99.18 -49.12
N MET A 479 98.77 -98.34 -50.14
CA MET A 479 97.90 -97.19 -50.40
C MET A 479 96.83 -97.70 -51.39
N LEU A 480 95.55 -97.71 -50.99
CA LEU A 480 94.44 -98.02 -51.90
C LEU A 480 93.80 -96.69 -52.30
N ASP A 481 94.00 -96.30 -53.55
CA ASP A 481 93.40 -95.12 -54.19
C ASP A 481 92.02 -95.51 -54.74
N VAL A 482 90.97 -94.77 -54.35
CA VAL A 482 89.62 -94.93 -54.92
C VAL A 482 89.05 -93.53 -55.16
N ARG A 483 88.99 -93.14 -56.44
CA ARG A 483 88.33 -91.90 -56.90
C ARG A 483 86.81 -91.98 -56.74
N LEU A 484 86.25 -90.90 -56.21
CA LEU A 484 84.83 -90.58 -56.16
C LEU A 484 84.48 -89.61 -57.31
N GLU A 485 83.33 -89.80 -57.95
CA GLU A 485 82.70 -88.77 -58.79
C GLU A 485 81.38 -88.30 -58.14
N TRP A 486 81.21 -86.98 -58.10
CA TRP A 486 80.04 -86.24 -57.62
C TRP A 486 79.32 -85.60 -58.81
N CYS A 487 77.98 -85.54 -58.80
CA CYS A 487 77.23 -84.58 -59.60
C CYS A 487 76.25 -83.81 -58.70
N LEU A 488 76.41 -82.48 -58.72
CA LEU A 488 75.65 -81.45 -58.03
C LEU A 488 74.48 -80.94 -58.89
N GLY A 489 73.44 -80.45 -58.21
CA GLY A 489 72.46 -79.49 -58.70
C GLY A 489 71.27 -79.47 -57.75
N GLY A 490 70.80 -78.38 -57.15
CA GLY A 490 71.12 -76.95 -57.21
C GLY A 490 69.92 -76.22 -56.59
N TRP A 491 70.18 -75.37 -55.60
CA TRP A 491 69.31 -74.36 -54.94
C TRP A 491 68.63 -73.40 -55.95
N GLU A 492 67.62 -72.55 -55.68
CA GLU A 492 67.17 -71.74 -54.51
C GLU A 492 65.78 -71.12 -54.87
N SER A 493 64.84 -70.93 -53.91
CA SER A 493 64.31 -69.66 -53.31
C SER A 493 63.88 -68.53 -54.28
N GLU A 494 62.77 -67.80 -54.13
CA GLU A 494 62.39 -66.77 -53.14
C GLU A 494 60.91 -66.34 -53.40
N GLU A 495 60.03 -66.16 -52.40
CA GLU A 495 59.63 -64.93 -51.67
C GLU A 495 58.78 -63.85 -52.39
N GLY A 496 57.82 -63.26 -51.63
CA GLY A 496 57.16 -61.94 -51.87
C GLY A 496 55.63 -62.01 -52.09
N VAL A 497 54.74 -61.79 -51.09
CA VAL A 497 54.20 -60.49 -50.57
C VAL A 497 53.56 -59.62 -51.68
N GLY A 498 52.35 -59.04 -51.63
CA GLY A 498 51.32 -58.74 -50.64
C GLY A 498 50.56 -57.47 -51.10
N GLU A 499 49.38 -57.21 -50.51
CA GLU A 499 48.56 -55.97 -50.50
C GLU A 499 47.38 -55.76 -51.49
N GLY A 500 46.23 -55.36 -50.88
CA GLY A 500 45.29 -54.39 -51.45
C GLY A 500 43.79 -54.61 -51.14
N GLY A 501 43.24 -53.98 -50.08
CA GLY A 501 41.79 -53.74 -50.00
C GLY A 501 41.14 -53.48 -48.63
N LEU A 502 41.35 -52.28 -48.05
CA LEU A 502 40.31 -51.31 -47.59
C LEU A 502 40.93 -50.12 -46.86
#